data_AF-A0A7T9DJY3-F1
#
_entry.id   AF-A0A7T9DJY3-F1
#
_cell.length_a   1.000
_cell.length_b   1.000
_cell.length_c   1.000
_cell.angle_alpha   90.00
_cell.angle_beta   90.00
_cell.angle_gamma   90.00
#
_symmetry.space_group_name_H-M   'P 1'
#
loop_
_entity.id
_entity.type
_entity.pdbx_description
1 polymer ?
#
loop_
_entity_poly.entity_id
_entity_poly.type
_entity_poly.pdbx_seq_one_letter_code
_entity_poly.pdbx_strand_id
1 'polypeptide(L)'
;MPRTIQEMQTELQKLLKKRENEHPFVHLAAFMEETAELSQDLSQHLADKYHATPEEKTQTEERIGDVLVSVAALANYLGMDLESAYEKSIRKVRARHHTEWTLKDALAYQAGEKHFVFDSPTNWLEQLKLEFQNIPVHIDNDLRISEKFLPWLQEGKKKTLFRFEKNAICVPSAPELVLYESSAEPLLTLGTIALTGFIIKPFRELHDEDARAQGYNSKIEFITAMKNLYEPRGLTDDSLISLYHIQGFKTMNG
;
A
#
# COMPACT_ATOMS: atom_id res chain seq x y z
N MET A 1 -13.03 -20.41 16.10
CA MET A 1 -12.65 -19.28 15.23
C MET A 1 -13.26 -18.02 15.82
N PRO A 2 -12.62 -16.85 15.70
CA PRO A 2 -13.21 -15.58 16.12
C PRO A 2 -14.46 -15.26 15.28
N ARG A 3 -15.45 -14.57 15.87
CA ARG A 3 -16.67 -14.14 15.16
C ARG A 3 -16.35 -12.94 14.25
N THR A 4 -16.96 -12.91 13.08
CA THR A 4 -16.96 -11.78 12.15
C THR A 4 -18.04 -10.76 12.51
N ILE A 5 -17.90 -9.51 12.05
CA ILE A 5 -18.91 -8.46 12.24
C ILE A 5 -20.26 -8.86 11.61
N GLN A 6 -20.23 -9.55 10.46
CA GLN A 6 -21.43 -10.04 9.78
C GLN A 6 -22.15 -11.12 10.59
N GLU A 7 -21.41 -12.03 11.22
CA GLU A 7 -21.99 -13.02 12.13
C GLU A 7 -22.67 -12.34 13.33
N MET A 8 -22.03 -11.31 13.91
CA MET A 8 -22.60 -10.52 15.01
C MET A 8 -23.88 -9.78 14.58
N GLN A 9 -23.87 -9.12 13.41
CA GLN A 9 -25.06 -8.46 12.86
C GLN A 9 -26.20 -9.47 12.64
N THR A 10 -25.90 -10.66 12.12
CA THR A 10 -26.88 -11.72 11.86
C THR A 10 -27.48 -12.28 13.15
N GLU A 11 -26.65 -12.52 14.16
CA GLU A 11 -27.10 -12.98 15.49
C GLU A 11 -28.01 -11.94 16.14
N LEU A 12 -27.61 -10.67 16.11
CA LEU A 12 -28.39 -9.58 16.68
C LEU A 12 -29.74 -9.38 15.98
N GLN A 13 -29.77 -9.48 14.64
CA GLN A 13 -31.02 -9.43 13.87
C GLN A 13 -32.01 -10.51 14.32
N LYS A 14 -31.52 -11.72 14.63
CA LYS A 14 -32.37 -12.82 15.12
C LYS A 14 -32.92 -12.52 16.52
N LEU A 15 -32.08 -12.01 17.43
CA LEU A 15 -32.47 -11.69 18.80
C LEU A 15 -33.47 -10.52 18.85
N LEU A 16 -33.30 -9.52 17.98
CA LEU A 16 -34.12 -8.31 17.95
C LEU A 16 -35.27 -8.37 16.95
N LYS A 17 -35.57 -9.54 16.37
CA LYS A 17 -36.66 -9.72 15.39
C LYS A 17 -38.01 -9.11 15.84
N LYS A 18 -38.31 -9.17 17.14
CA LYS A 18 -39.56 -8.59 17.70
C LYS A 18 -39.59 -7.05 17.69
N ARG A 19 -38.44 -6.41 17.56
CA ARG A 19 -38.25 -4.95 17.52
C ARG A 19 -38.09 -4.41 16.09
N GLU A 20 -38.25 -5.25 15.07
CA GLU A 20 -38.07 -4.88 13.66
C GLU A 20 -39.01 -3.77 13.16
N ASN A 21 -40.14 -3.56 13.86
CA ASN A 21 -41.14 -2.54 13.53
C ASN A 21 -41.00 -1.26 14.36
N GLU A 22 -39.99 -1.16 15.24
CA GLU A 22 -39.74 0.06 16.01
C GLU A 22 -39.28 1.20 15.08
N HIS A 23 -39.51 2.45 15.46
CA HIS A 23 -39.06 3.60 14.68
C HIS A 23 -37.53 3.71 14.72
N PRO A 24 -36.80 4.13 13.65
CA PRO A 24 -35.33 4.23 13.66
C PRO A 24 -34.77 5.09 14.80
N PHE A 25 -35.54 6.08 15.26
CA PHE A 25 -35.16 6.93 16.39
C PHE A 25 -35.10 6.20 17.73
N VAL A 26 -35.78 5.06 17.89
CA VAL A 26 -35.66 4.24 19.09
C VAL A 26 -34.25 3.64 19.19
N HIS A 27 -33.74 3.10 18.07
CA HIS A 27 -32.37 2.59 17.99
C HIS A 27 -31.32 3.70 18.14
N LEU A 28 -31.58 4.89 17.58
CA LEU A 28 -30.70 6.05 17.78
C LEU A 28 -30.68 6.51 19.25
N ALA A 29 -31.84 6.54 19.92
CA ALA A 29 -31.95 6.92 21.32
C ALA A 29 -31.18 5.95 22.22
N ALA A 30 -31.31 4.64 21.99
CA ALA A 30 -30.52 3.63 22.70
C ALA A 30 -29.01 3.84 22.49
N PHE A 31 -28.55 4.06 21.25
CA PHE A 31 -27.13 4.38 20.99
C PHE A 31 -26.65 5.63 21.77
N MET A 32 -27.49 6.66 21.86
CA MET A 32 -27.16 7.87 22.62
C MET A 32 -27.09 7.62 24.13
N GLU A 33 -27.98 6.79 24.67
CA GLU A 33 -28.00 6.38 26.08
C GLU A 33 -26.72 5.62 26.45
N GLU A 34 -26.36 4.57 25.70
CA GLU A 34 -25.14 3.79 25.95
C GLU A 34 -23.87 4.64 25.81
N THR A 35 -23.86 5.60 24.88
CA THR A 35 -22.73 6.53 24.73
C THR A 35 -22.61 7.48 25.93
N ALA A 36 -23.74 7.89 26.53
CA ALA A 36 -23.75 8.74 27.71
C ALA A 36 -23.25 7.99 28.95
N GLU A 37 -23.66 6.73 29.14
CA GLU A 37 -23.17 5.87 30.21
C GLU A 37 -21.65 5.60 30.07
N LEU A 38 -21.17 5.29 28.86
CA LEU A 38 -19.73 5.15 28.60
C LEU A 38 -18.97 6.44 28.93
N SER A 39 -19.52 7.60 28.59
CA SER A 39 -18.90 8.89 28.92
C SER A 39 -18.80 9.12 30.43
N GLN A 40 -19.80 8.70 31.19
CA GLN A 40 -19.81 8.82 32.65
C GLN A 40 -18.72 7.95 33.27
N ASP A 41 -18.63 6.69 32.85
CA ASP A 41 -17.64 5.73 33.37
C ASP A 41 -16.20 6.18 33.02
N LEU A 42 -15.95 6.63 31.79
CA LEU A 42 -14.64 7.18 31.40
C LEU A 42 -14.26 8.44 32.18
N SER A 43 -15.23 9.32 32.48
CA SER A 43 -14.98 10.53 33.26
C SER A 43 -14.55 10.19 34.69
N GLN A 44 -15.13 9.15 35.28
CA GLN A 44 -14.74 8.68 36.61
C GLN A 44 -13.30 8.16 36.61
N HIS A 45 -12.90 7.41 35.59
CA HIS A 45 -11.54 6.87 35.46
C HIS A 45 -10.46 7.95 35.26
N LEU A 46 -10.79 9.04 34.56
CA LEU A 46 -9.84 10.13 34.30
C LEU A 46 -9.64 11.05 35.51
N ALA A 47 -10.60 11.09 36.44
CA ALA A 47 -10.48 11.84 37.70
C ALA A 47 -9.50 11.16 38.67
N ASP A 48 -9.49 9.82 38.70
CA ASP A 48 -8.61 9.02 39.55
C ASP A 48 -7.27 8.76 38.85
N LYS A 49 -6.37 9.74 38.98
CA LYS A 49 -5.09 9.93 38.26
C LYS A 49 -4.07 8.77 38.25
N TYR A 50 -4.35 7.61 38.83
CA TYR A 50 -3.36 6.54 39.04
C TYR A 50 -3.86 5.11 38.73
N HIS A 51 -4.70 4.94 37.70
CA HIS A 51 -5.14 3.68 37.06
C HIS A 51 -6.54 3.19 37.47
N ALA A 52 -7.35 2.84 36.47
CA ALA A 52 -8.62 2.13 36.66
C ALA A 52 -8.40 0.76 37.33
N THR A 53 -9.21 0.48 38.35
CA THR A 53 -9.33 -0.83 39.01
C THR A 53 -9.79 -1.91 38.02
N PRO A 54 -9.58 -3.20 38.33
CA PRO A 54 -10.09 -4.29 37.49
C PRO A 54 -11.60 -4.22 37.26
N GLU A 55 -12.38 -3.93 38.30
CA GLU A 55 -13.84 -3.81 38.25
C GLU A 55 -14.28 -2.68 37.32
N GLU A 56 -13.62 -1.53 37.42
CA GLU A 56 -13.81 -0.36 36.54
C GLU A 56 -13.50 -0.67 35.08
N LYS A 57 -12.43 -1.42 34.80
CA LYS A 57 -12.10 -1.86 33.42
C LYS A 57 -13.17 -2.79 32.86
N THR A 58 -13.67 -3.73 33.66
CA THR A 58 -14.76 -4.63 33.26
C THR A 58 -16.03 -3.84 32.95
N GLN A 59 -16.39 -2.89 33.81
CA GLN A 59 -17.56 -2.03 33.58
C GLN A 59 -17.41 -1.22 32.27
N THR A 60 -16.25 -0.63 32.00
CA THR A 60 -16.00 0.08 30.74
C THR A 60 -16.03 -0.85 29.52
N GLU A 61 -15.52 -2.09 29.65
CA GLU A 61 -15.60 -3.10 28.59
C GLU A 61 -17.06 -3.45 28.27
N GLU A 62 -17.90 -3.61 29.29
CA GLU A 62 -19.35 -3.81 29.12
C GLU A 62 -19.99 -2.63 28.37
N ARG A 63 -19.71 -1.38 28.77
CA ARG A 63 -20.23 -0.19 28.08
C ARG A 63 -19.78 -0.05 26.63
N ILE A 64 -18.53 -0.39 26.32
CA ILE A 64 -18.04 -0.44 24.93
C ILE A 64 -18.82 -1.51 24.14
N GLY A 65 -19.11 -2.65 24.77
CA GLY A 65 -19.96 -3.69 24.21
C GLY A 65 -21.38 -3.21 23.91
N ASP A 66 -22.02 -2.51 24.84
CA ASP A 66 -23.38 -2.00 24.69
C ASP A 66 -23.48 -0.96 23.56
N VAL A 67 -22.48 -0.08 23.44
CA VAL A 67 -22.35 0.85 22.30
C VAL A 67 -22.23 0.09 20.97
N LEU A 68 -21.39 -0.95 20.92
CA LEU A 68 -21.22 -1.78 19.72
C LEU A 68 -22.53 -2.46 19.32
N VAL A 69 -23.25 -3.03 20.29
CA VAL A 69 -24.56 -3.68 20.07
C VAL A 69 -25.59 -2.67 19.56
N SER A 70 -25.66 -1.48 20.16
CA SER A 70 -26.61 -0.43 19.76
C SER A 70 -26.35 0.08 18.34
N VAL A 71 -25.07 0.29 17.96
CA VAL A 71 -24.69 0.66 16.59
C VAL A 71 -25.03 -0.45 15.59
N ALA A 72 -24.79 -1.71 15.93
CA ALA A 72 -25.14 -2.85 15.09
C ALA A 72 -26.66 -3.01 14.91
N ALA A 73 -27.44 -2.80 15.97
CA ALA A 73 -28.91 -2.82 15.89
C ALA A 73 -29.43 -1.72 14.96
N LEU A 74 -28.89 -0.50 15.08
CA LEU A 74 -29.25 0.61 14.21
C LEU A 74 -28.84 0.35 12.74
N ALA A 75 -27.64 -0.17 12.50
CA ALA A 75 -27.17 -0.52 11.16
C ALA A 75 -28.05 -1.58 10.50
N ASN A 76 -28.40 -2.64 11.26
CA ASN A 76 -29.32 -3.67 10.81
C ASN A 76 -30.70 -3.10 10.44
N TYR A 77 -31.27 -2.27 11.30
CA TYR A 77 -32.55 -1.61 11.04
C TYR A 77 -32.54 -0.80 9.74
N LEU A 78 -31.43 -0.08 9.48
CA LEU A 78 -31.23 0.74 8.28
C LEU A 78 -30.79 -0.08 7.06
N GLY A 79 -30.62 -1.40 7.17
CA GLY A 79 -30.12 -2.25 6.08
C GLY A 79 -28.67 -1.96 5.69
N MET A 80 -27.84 -1.53 6.64
CA MET A 80 -26.43 -1.19 6.43
C MET A 80 -25.50 -2.33 6.85
N ASP A 81 -24.56 -2.68 5.97
CA ASP A 81 -23.46 -3.58 6.29
C ASP A 81 -22.34 -2.83 7.02
N LEU A 82 -22.05 -3.25 8.26
CA LEU A 82 -21.05 -2.59 9.09
C LEU A 82 -19.63 -2.83 8.57
N GLU A 83 -19.35 -3.95 7.89
CA GLU A 83 -18.04 -4.18 7.29
C GLU A 83 -17.77 -3.15 6.18
N SER A 84 -18.72 -2.98 5.25
CA SER A 84 -18.65 -1.94 4.22
C SER A 84 -18.59 -0.52 4.82
N ALA A 85 -19.35 -0.24 5.89
CA ALA A 85 -19.34 1.06 6.57
C ALA A 85 -17.99 1.35 7.24
N TYR A 86 -17.38 0.34 7.87
CA TYR A 86 -16.03 0.42 8.41
C TYR A 86 -15.01 0.69 7.30
N GLU A 87 -15.04 -0.06 6.21
CA GLU A 87 -14.14 0.13 5.07
C GLU A 87 -14.22 1.54 4.47
N LYS A 88 -15.41 2.14 4.43
CA LYS A 88 -15.58 3.55 3.98
C LYS A 88 -15.04 4.55 5.01
N SER A 89 -15.29 4.30 6.29
CA SER A 89 -14.88 5.20 7.37
C SER A 89 -13.37 5.17 7.58
N ILE A 90 -12.75 3.99 7.59
CA ILE A 90 -11.30 3.85 7.73
C ILE A 90 -10.57 4.47 6.54
N ARG A 91 -11.13 4.39 5.32
CA ARG A 91 -10.62 5.15 4.16
C ARG A 91 -10.60 6.65 4.42
N LYS A 92 -11.67 7.22 5.01
CA LYS A 92 -11.73 8.66 5.37
C LYS A 92 -10.79 9.03 6.52
N VAL A 93 -10.65 8.17 7.53
CA VAL A 93 -9.74 8.40 8.65
C VAL A 93 -8.30 8.35 8.16
N ARG A 94 -7.93 7.34 7.36
CA ARG A 94 -6.65 7.27 6.66
C ARG A 94 -6.42 8.53 5.82
N ALA A 95 -7.46 8.99 5.10
CA ALA A 95 -7.43 10.22 4.31
C ALA A 95 -7.26 11.52 5.14
N ARG A 96 -7.79 11.56 6.37
CA ARG A 96 -7.85 12.76 7.21
C ARG A 96 -6.63 12.93 8.10
N HIS A 97 -6.07 11.83 8.60
CA HIS A 97 -4.88 11.83 9.46
C HIS A 97 -3.56 11.75 8.67
N HIS A 98 -3.62 12.10 7.37
CA HIS A 98 -2.51 12.24 6.43
C HIS A 98 -1.48 13.36 6.76
N THR A 99 -1.47 13.93 7.97
CA THR A 99 -0.40 14.84 8.42
C THR A 99 0.79 14.13 9.05
N GLU A 100 0.69 12.83 9.38
CA GLU A 100 1.81 12.06 9.96
C GLU A 100 2.41 11.01 9.02
N TRP A 101 1.84 10.83 7.83
CA TRP A 101 2.38 9.96 6.77
C TRP A 101 2.59 10.80 5.52
N THR A 102 3.81 10.78 4.97
CA THR A 102 4.14 11.55 3.76
C THR A 102 3.17 11.18 2.62
N LEU A 103 2.50 12.18 2.05
CA LEU A 103 1.60 12.15 0.86
C LEU A 103 2.04 11.22 -0.30
N LYS A 104 3.29 10.80 -0.31
CA LYS A 104 3.94 9.95 -1.31
C LYS A 104 3.53 8.47 -1.22
N ASP A 105 3.26 7.95 -0.03
CA ASP A 105 2.88 6.54 0.16
C ASP A 105 1.41 6.28 -0.23
N ALA A 106 0.56 7.31 -0.12
CA ALA A 106 -0.86 7.24 -0.47
C ALA A 106 -1.11 7.15 -1.99
N LEU A 107 -0.24 7.75 -2.81
CA LEU A 107 -0.35 7.70 -4.27
C LEU A 107 0.14 6.38 -4.84
N ALA A 108 1.11 5.73 -4.17
CA ALA A 108 1.49 4.35 -4.44
C ALA A 108 0.30 3.39 -4.25
N TYR A 109 -0.47 3.59 -3.18
CA TYR A 109 -1.60 2.74 -2.82
C TYR A 109 -2.81 2.86 -3.76
N GLN A 110 -2.99 4.00 -4.46
CA GLN A 110 -4.11 4.21 -5.39
C GLN A 110 -3.80 3.91 -6.87
N ALA A 111 -2.53 3.93 -7.30
CA ALA A 111 -2.20 3.85 -8.72
C ALA A 111 -2.34 2.43 -9.30
N GLY A 112 -2.15 1.38 -8.49
CA GLY A 112 -1.93 0.04 -9.02
C GLY A 112 -0.73 0.01 -9.98
N GLU A 113 -0.67 -0.99 -10.84
CA GLU A 113 0.35 -1.08 -11.89
C GLU A 113 0.06 -0.10 -13.04
N LYS A 114 1.02 0.78 -13.35
CA LYS A 114 0.95 1.74 -14.46
C LYS A 114 2.04 1.44 -15.47
N HIS A 115 1.69 1.46 -16.77
CA HIS A 115 2.61 1.20 -17.87
C HIS A 115 2.89 2.45 -18.69
N PHE A 116 4.17 2.65 -19.02
CA PHE A 116 4.67 3.75 -19.84
C PHE A 116 5.47 3.17 -20.99
N VAL A 117 5.13 3.54 -22.23
CA VAL A 117 5.76 3.03 -23.46
C VAL A 117 6.34 4.21 -24.23
N PHE A 118 7.59 4.09 -24.70
CA PHE A 118 8.29 5.20 -25.35
C PHE A 118 7.81 5.50 -26.77
N ASP A 119 7.38 4.49 -27.53
CA ASP A 119 6.86 4.66 -28.90
C ASP A 119 5.38 5.11 -28.94
N SER A 120 4.81 5.51 -27.79
CA SER A 120 3.43 6.00 -27.72
C SER A 120 3.31 7.42 -28.26
N PRO A 121 2.24 7.76 -29.00
CA PRO A 121 1.95 9.14 -29.40
C PRO A 121 1.65 10.07 -28.21
N THR A 122 1.54 9.53 -27.00
CA THR A 122 1.27 10.30 -25.79
C THR A 122 2.57 10.64 -25.06
N ASN A 123 2.74 11.90 -24.65
CA ASN A 123 3.88 12.34 -23.87
C ASN A 123 3.87 11.64 -22.49
N TRP A 124 4.64 10.57 -22.35
CA TRP A 124 4.67 9.74 -21.15
C TRP A 124 5.04 10.56 -19.90
N LEU A 125 5.81 11.64 -20.03
CA LEU A 125 6.17 12.52 -18.93
C LEU A 125 4.97 13.33 -18.43
N GLU A 126 4.07 13.73 -19.33
CA GLU A 126 2.81 14.39 -18.95
C GLU A 126 1.86 13.42 -18.26
N GLN A 127 1.72 12.20 -18.80
CA GLN A 127 0.93 11.15 -18.15
C GLN A 127 1.48 10.83 -16.76
N LEU A 128 2.80 10.73 -16.61
CA LEU A 128 3.44 10.45 -15.33
C LEU A 128 3.18 11.57 -14.31
N LYS A 129 3.24 12.83 -14.73
CA LYS A 129 2.90 13.98 -13.89
C LYS A 129 1.42 14.00 -13.47
N LEU A 130 0.52 13.56 -14.36
CA LEU A 130 -0.91 13.48 -14.09
C LEU A 130 -1.25 12.35 -13.11
N GLU A 131 -0.63 11.18 -13.29
CA GLU A 131 -0.86 9.97 -12.48
C GLU A 131 -0.19 10.06 -11.10
N PHE A 132 1.02 10.63 -11.02
CA PHE A 132 1.82 10.69 -9.79
C PHE A 132 2.04 12.13 -9.32
N GLN A 133 0.94 12.87 -9.14
CA GLN A 133 0.99 14.26 -8.69
C GLN A 133 1.66 14.37 -7.31
N ASN A 134 2.63 15.27 -7.17
CA ASN A 134 3.34 15.53 -5.90
C ASN A 134 4.28 14.40 -5.42
N ILE A 135 4.62 13.43 -6.26
CA ILE A 135 5.72 12.50 -6.01
C ILE A 135 6.98 12.99 -6.74
N PRO A 136 8.13 13.15 -6.07
CA PRO A 136 9.37 13.47 -6.75
C PRO A 136 9.73 12.41 -7.78
N VAL A 137 10.20 12.86 -8.92
CA VAL A 137 10.67 12.01 -9.99
C VAL A 137 12.18 12.09 -10.02
N HIS A 138 12.84 10.96 -9.79
CA HIS A 138 14.26 10.79 -9.99
C HIS A 138 14.51 10.34 -11.43
N ILE A 139 15.26 11.13 -12.19
CA ILE A 139 15.58 10.82 -13.58
C ILE A 139 16.90 10.05 -13.62
N ASP A 140 16.83 8.78 -13.98
CA ASP A 140 17.99 7.91 -14.17
C ASP A 140 18.70 8.28 -15.48
N ASN A 141 19.85 8.93 -15.36
CA ASN A 141 20.73 9.20 -16.50
C ASN A 141 21.79 8.10 -16.69
N ASP A 142 22.23 7.48 -15.59
CA ASP A 142 23.30 6.49 -15.58
C ASP A 142 22.80 5.20 -14.96
N LEU A 143 22.56 4.18 -15.78
CA LEU A 143 22.11 2.90 -15.29
C LEU A 143 23.29 2.13 -14.72
N ARG A 144 23.16 1.65 -13.48
CA ARG A 144 24.18 0.79 -12.86
C ARG A 144 23.65 -0.61 -12.64
N ILE A 145 24.51 -1.60 -12.88
CA ILE A 145 24.29 -3.00 -12.55
C ILE A 145 25.61 -3.64 -12.09
N SER A 146 25.52 -4.70 -11.28
CA SER A 146 26.70 -5.49 -10.95
C SER A 146 27.03 -6.45 -12.09
N GLU A 147 28.33 -6.58 -12.39
CA GLU A 147 28.89 -7.38 -13.49
C GLU A 147 28.43 -8.84 -13.44
N LYS A 148 28.16 -9.35 -12.23
CA LYS A 148 27.61 -10.70 -12.01
C LYS A 148 26.28 -10.95 -12.75
N PHE A 149 25.54 -9.90 -13.09
CA PHE A 149 24.28 -9.99 -13.83
C PHE A 149 24.44 -9.69 -15.33
N LEU A 150 25.65 -9.37 -15.79
CA LEU A 150 25.94 -9.13 -17.20
C LEU A 150 25.62 -10.35 -18.09
N PRO A 151 25.96 -11.60 -17.69
CA PRO A 151 25.57 -12.78 -18.48
C PRO A 151 24.04 -12.88 -18.66
N TRP A 152 23.27 -12.53 -17.63
CA TRP A 152 21.80 -12.59 -17.72
C TRP A 152 21.22 -11.58 -18.69
N LEU A 153 21.88 -10.42 -18.85
CA LEU A 153 21.50 -9.43 -19.88
C LEU A 153 21.89 -9.91 -21.27
N GLN A 154 23.10 -10.43 -21.45
CA GLN A 154 23.60 -10.93 -22.73
C GLN A 154 22.81 -12.13 -23.25
N GLU A 155 22.40 -13.03 -22.36
CA GLU A 155 21.58 -14.20 -22.69
C GLU A 155 20.08 -13.87 -22.84
N GLY A 156 19.67 -12.62 -22.62
CA GLY A 156 18.26 -12.20 -22.64
C GLY A 156 17.41 -12.80 -21.52
N LYS A 157 18.04 -13.43 -20.52
CA LYS A 157 17.38 -13.96 -19.31
C LYS A 157 16.74 -12.83 -18.50
N LYS A 158 17.42 -11.69 -18.40
CA LYS A 158 16.93 -10.48 -17.73
C LYS A 158 16.23 -9.58 -18.75
N LYS A 159 14.91 -9.49 -18.64
CA LYS A 159 14.02 -8.68 -19.50
C LYS A 159 13.61 -7.35 -18.86
N THR A 160 13.85 -7.19 -17.56
CA THR A 160 13.55 -5.95 -16.84
C THR A 160 14.67 -5.54 -15.89
N LEU A 161 14.83 -4.22 -15.66
CA LEU A 161 15.70 -3.66 -14.62
C LEU A 161 14.87 -3.10 -13.47
N PHE A 162 15.12 -3.57 -12.24
CA PHE A 162 14.48 -3.06 -11.03
C PHE A 162 15.14 -1.75 -10.58
N ARG A 163 14.31 -0.74 -10.27
CA ARG A 163 14.73 0.55 -9.75
C ARG A 163 13.87 0.97 -8.56
N PHE A 164 14.52 1.58 -7.59
CA PHE A 164 13.91 2.11 -6.38
C PHE A 164 14.73 3.32 -5.91
N GLU A 165 14.02 4.39 -5.58
CA GLU A 165 14.57 5.58 -4.91
C GLU A 165 13.67 5.91 -3.72
N LYS A 166 14.27 6.26 -2.58
CA LYS A 166 13.49 6.50 -1.37
C LYS A 166 12.67 7.76 -1.57
N ASN A 167 11.35 7.65 -1.37
CA ASN A 167 10.41 8.77 -1.49
C ASN A 167 10.37 9.43 -2.88
N ALA A 168 10.71 8.69 -3.94
CA ALA A 168 10.65 9.16 -5.33
C ALA A 168 10.34 8.00 -6.29
N ILE A 169 9.94 8.34 -7.51
CA ILE A 169 9.82 7.39 -8.61
C ILE A 169 11.05 7.51 -9.50
N CYS A 170 11.73 6.41 -9.77
CA CYS A 170 12.79 6.36 -10.78
C CYS A 170 12.18 6.27 -12.18
N VAL A 171 12.58 7.15 -13.07
CA VAL A 171 12.23 7.04 -14.50
C VAL A 171 13.50 7.14 -15.34
N PRO A 172 13.59 6.38 -16.44
CA PRO A 172 14.69 6.51 -17.38
C PRO A 172 14.66 7.89 -18.05
N SER A 173 15.83 8.50 -18.27
CA SER A 173 15.93 9.80 -18.96
C SER A 173 15.71 9.69 -20.47
N ALA A 174 15.96 8.51 -21.05
CA ALA A 174 15.81 8.24 -22.47
C ALA A 174 15.50 6.74 -22.73
N PRO A 175 14.98 6.39 -23.93
CA PRO A 175 14.79 4.99 -24.35
C PRO A 175 16.09 4.22 -24.53
N GLU A 176 17.22 4.90 -24.67
CA GLU A 176 18.54 4.28 -24.81
C GLU A 176 19.50 4.95 -23.82
N LEU A 177 20.13 4.14 -22.96
CA LEU A 177 20.96 4.62 -21.85
C LEU A 177 22.27 3.84 -21.74
N VAL A 178 23.30 4.50 -21.25
CA VAL A 178 24.59 3.84 -20.96
C VAL A 178 24.47 3.04 -19.67
N LEU A 179 25.02 1.82 -19.69
CA LEU A 179 25.07 0.91 -18.56
C LEU A 179 26.49 0.85 -18.00
N TYR A 180 26.60 1.03 -16.69
CA TYR A 180 27.86 1.06 -15.95
C TYR A 180 27.93 -0.04 -14.89
N GLU A 181 29.15 -0.40 -14.50
CA GLU A 181 29.39 -1.29 -13.35
C GLU A 181 29.10 -0.57 -12.03
N SER A 182 28.31 -1.21 -11.16
CA SER A 182 27.85 -0.64 -9.90
C SER A 182 28.97 -0.28 -8.92
N SER A 183 30.06 -1.06 -8.90
CA SER A 183 31.14 -0.93 -7.90
C SER A 183 32.45 -0.39 -8.46
N ALA A 184 32.49 0.00 -9.74
CA ALA A 184 33.72 0.45 -10.38
C ALA A 184 33.98 1.94 -10.14
N GLU A 185 35.17 2.24 -9.62
CA GLU A 185 35.72 3.61 -9.58
C GLU A 185 37.11 3.59 -10.26
N PRO A 186 37.31 4.27 -11.41
CA PRO A 186 36.34 5.10 -12.15
C PRO A 186 35.21 4.29 -12.81
N LEU A 187 34.15 4.98 -13.25
CA LEU A 187 33.00 4.36 -13.92
C LEU A 187 33.43 3.51 -15.10
N LEU A 188 33.17 2.20 -15.01
CA LEU A 188 33.40 1.25 -16.09
C LEU A 188 32.12 1.13 -16.92
N THR A 189 32.21 1.47 -18.21
CA THR A 189 31.08 1.32 -19.15
C THR A 189 30.97 -0.14 -19.59
N LEU A 190 29.80 -0.73 -19.40
CA LEU A 190 29.51 -2.11 -19.81
C LEU A 190 28.89 -2.17 -21.22
N GLY A 191 28.17 -1.14 -21.62
CA GLY A 191 27.51 -1.06 -22.92
C GLY A 191 26.33 -0.10 -22.92
N THR A 192 25.45 -0.28 -23.89
CA THR A 192 24.23 0.51 -24.06
C THR A 192 23.00 -0.40 -23.95
N ILE A 193 21.98 0.05 -23.23
CA ILE A 193 20.72 -0.67 -23.07
C ILE A 193 19.59 0.13 -23.73
N ALA A 194 18.82 -0.56 -24.58
CA ALA A 194 17.61 -0.04 -25.19
C ALA A 194 16.40 -0.53 -24.40
N LEU A 195 15.46 0.37 -24.17
CA LEU A 195 14.26 0.19 -23.37
C LEU A 195 13.02 0.42 -24.24
N THR A 196 11.99 -0.40 -24.08
CA THR A 196 10.69 -0.17 -24.74
C THR A 196 9.76 0.70 -23.88
N GLY A 197 10.03 0.77 -22.58
CA GLY A 197 9.18 1.44 -21.61
C GLY A 197 9.50 1.03 -20.19
N PHE A 198 8.60 1.36 -19.26
CA PHE A 198 8.72 0.98 -17.87
C PHE A 198 7.35 0.87 -17.21
N ILE A 199 7.30 0.15 -16.09
CA ILE A 199 6.13 0.08 -15.23
C ILE A 199 6.44 0.65 -13.86
N ILE A 200 5.44 1.26 -13.25
CA ILE A 200 5.48 1.71 -11.85
C ILE A 200 4.42 0.94 -11.08
N LYS A 201 4.80 0.31 -9.97
CA LYS A 201 3.87 -0.40 -9.08
C LYS A 201 4.38 -0.43 -7.64
N PRO A 202 3.51 -0.66 -6.63
CA PRO A 202 3.94 -0.93 -5.27
C PRO A 202 4.78 -2.21 -5.18
N PHE A 203 5.80 -2.24 -4.32
CA PHE A 203 6.66 -3.41 -4.15
C PHE A 203 5.88 -4.67 -3.73
N ARG A 204 4.84 -4.52 -2.90
CA ARG A 204 3.93 -5.63 -2.49
C ARG A 204 3.17 -6.25 -3.66
N GLU A 205 3.00 -5.52 -4.77
CA GLU A 205 2.29 -5.96 -5.97
C GLU A 205 3.20 -6.64 -7.00
N LEU A 206 4.43 -7.00 -6.63
CA LEU A 206 5.27 -7.85 -7.47
C LEU A 206 4.66 -9.25 -7.64
N HIS A 207 4.72 -9.78 -8.85
CA HIS A 207 4.25 -11.13 -9.20
C HIS A 207 5.41 -12.06 -9.59
N ASP A 208 5.15 -13.37 -9.73
CA ASP A 208 6.16 -14.32 -10.21
C ASP A 208 6.67 -14.00 -11.61
N GLU A 209 5.84 -13.37 -12.45
CA GLU A 209 6.22 -12.91 -13.78
C GLU A 209 7.30 -11.81 -13.73
N ASP A 210 7.16 -10.85 -12.80
CA ASP A 210 8.16 -9.82 -12.57
C ASP A 210 9.50 -10.43 -12.12
N ALA A 211 9.45 -11.43 -11.23
CA ALA A 211 10.65 -12.13 -10.76
C ALA A 211 11.36 -12.88 -11.90
N ARG A 212 10.60 -13.61 -12.73
CA ARG A 212 11.15 -14.29 -13.91
C ARG A 212 11.74 -13.31 -14.92
N ALA A 213 11.08 -12.17 -15.15
CA ALA A 213 11.60 -11.11 -16.02
C ALA A 213 12.90 -10.48 -15.47
N GLN A 214 13.13 -10.54 -14.16
CA GLN A 214 14.39 -10.12 -13.53
C GLN A 214 15.48 -11.20 -13.56
N GLY A 215 15.14 -12.43 -13.95
CA GLY A 215 16.04 -13.59 -14.02
C GLY A 215 16.01 -14.52 -12.80
N TYR A 216 15.09 -14.31 -11.86
CA TYR A 216 14.91 -15.12 -10.66
C TYR A 216 13.92 -16.27 -10.88
N ASN A 217 13.98 -17.31 -10.05
CA ASN A 217 13.14 -18.50 -10.23
C ASN A 217 11.74 -18.33 -9.61
N SER A 218 11.60 -17.47 -8.59
CA SER A 218 10.34 -17.22 -7.89
C SER A 218 10.24 -15.80 -7.33
N LYS A 219 8.99 -15.35 -7.07
CA LYS A 219 8.68 -14.11 -6.37
C LYS A 219 9.37 -14.01 -5.02
N ILE A 220 9.38 -15.10 -4.24
CA ILE A 220 9.96 -15.12 -2.89
C ILE A 220 11.47 -14.86 -2.95
N GLU A 221 12.17 -15.54 -3.86
CA GLU A 221 13.61 -15.36 -4.07
C GLU A 221 13.93 -13.91 -4.47
N PHE A 222 13.15 -13.36 -5.40
CA PHE A 222 13.33 -11.99 -5.86
C PHE A 222 13.08 -10.96 -4.76
N ILE A 223 11.96 -11.06 -4.04
CA ILE A 223 11.63 -10.15 -2.94
C ILE A 223 12.71 -10.20 -1.85
N THR A 224 13.15 -11.40 -1.48
CA THR A 224 14.21 -11.58 -0.47
C THR A 224 15.50 -10.89 -0.91
N ALA A 225 15.90 -11.06 -2.17
CA ALA A 225 17.09 -10.40 -2.72
C ALA A 225 16.94 -8.87 -2.72
N MET A 226 15.77 -8.33 -3.08
CA MET A 226 15.54 -6.88 -3.11
C MET A 226 15.48 -6.27 -1.71
N LYS A 227 14.81 -6.91 -0.74
CA LYS A 227 14.79 -6.45 0.66
C LYS A 227 16.21 -6.40 1.24
N ASN A 228 17.01 -7.46 1.06
CA ASN A 228 18.40 -7.46 1.51
C ASN A 228 19.25 -6.31 0.94
N LEU A 229 18.97 -5.87 -0.30
CA LEU A 229 19.72 -4.80 -0.96
C LEU A 229 19.20 -3.40 -0.65
N TYR A 230 17.89 -3.23 -0.52
CA TYR A 230 17.24 -1.91 -0.53
C TYR A 230 16.47 -1.57 0.75
N GLU A 231 16.15 -2.54 1.62
CA GLU A 231 15.51 -2.26 2.92
C GLU A 231 16.38 -1.35 3.81
N PRO A 232 17.73 -1.52 3.88
CA PRO A 232 18.59 -0.56 4.56
C PRO A 232 18.56 0.85 3.95
N ARG A 233 18.10 0.98 2.70
CA ARG A 233 17.92 2.25 1.97
C ARG A 233 16.49 2.78 2.08
N GLY A 234 15.62 2.11 2.82
CA GLY A 234 14.24 2.53 3.08
C GLY A 234 13.19 1.90 2.15
N LEU A 235 13.49 0.79 1.47
CA LEU A 235 12.47 0.03 0.75
C LEU A 235 11.48 -0.58 1.74
N THR A 236 10.19 -0.40 1.47
CA THR A 236 9.05 -0.96 2.21
C THR A 236 8.11 -1.66 1.24
N ASP A 237 7.14 -2.41 1.77
CA ASP A 237 6.14 -3.11 0.95
C ASP A 237 5.26 -2.13 0.15
N ASP A 238 5.07 -0.90 0.63
CA ASP A 238 4.30 0.15 -0.06
C ASP A 238 5.15 1.08 -0.93
N SER A 239 6.48 0.86 -0.98
CA SER A 239 7.37 1.65 -1.83
C SER A 239 7.01 1.48 -3.32
N LEU A 240 6.95 2.60 -4.05
CA LEU A 240 6.89 2.55 -5.50
C LEU A 240 8.23 2.10 -6.07
N ILE A 241 8.15 1.10 -6.93
CA ILE A 241 9.28 0.59 -7.69
C ILE A 241 9.03 0.84 -9.17
N SER A 242 10.11 0.89 -9.94
CA SER A 242 10.03 0.95 -11.39
C SER A 242 10.73 -0.25 -12.01
N LEU A 243 10.06 -0.93 -12.94
CA LEU A 243 10.69 -2.00 -13.74
C LEU A 243 10.84 -1.51 -15.18
N TYR A 244 12.08 -1.30 -15.63
CA TYR A 244 12.35 -0.86 -16.99
C TYR A 244 12.38 -2.06 -17.91
N HIS A 245 11.56 -2.06 -18.97
CA HIS A 245 11.49 -3.14 -19.94
C HIS A 245 12.62 -3.03 -20.96
N ILE A 246 13.44 -4.07 -21.03
CA ILE A 246 14.64 -4.13 -21.86
C ILE A 246 14.23 -4.62 -23.24
N GLN A 247 14.52 -3.83 -24.27
CA GLN A 247 14.43 -4.24 -25.66
C GLN A 247 15.66 -5.03 -26.09
N GLY A 248 16.84 -4.56 -25.67
CA GLY A 248 18.12 -5.17 -26.00
C GLY A 248 19.27 -4.51 -25.26
N PHE A 249 20.40 -5.22 -25.23
CA PHE A 249 21.65 -4.75 -24.65
C PHE A 249 22.78 -4.97 -25.66
N LYS A 250 23.56 -3.92 -25.92
CA LYS A 250 24.74 -3.94 -26.79
C LYS A 250 25.97 -3.71 -25.94
N THR A 251 26.93 -4.63 -25.98
CA THR A 251 28.20 -4.47 -25.27
C THR A 251 29.08 -3.47 -25.99
N MET A 252 30.08 -2.91 -25.30
CA MET A 252 31.05 -2.02 -25.94
C MET A 252 31.90 -2.71 -27.03
N ASN A 253 31.93 -4.05 -27.05
CA ASN A 253 32.79 -4.86 -27.90
C ASN A 253 32.03 -5.73 -28.92
N GLY A 254 30.73 -5.48 -29.16
CA GLY A 254 29.89 -6.30 -30.03
C GLY A 254 28.76 -5.54 -30.70
#